data_AF-A0A3D5E301-F1
#
_entry.id   AF-A0A3D5E301-F1
#
_cell.length_a   1.000
_cell.length_b   1.000
_cell.length_c   1.000
_cell.angle_alpha   90.00
_cell.angle_beta   90.00
_cell.angle_gamma   90.00
#
_symmetry.space_group_name_H-M   'P 1'
#
loop_
_entity.id
_entity.type
_entity.pdbx_description
1 polymer ?
#
loop_
_entity_poly.entity_id
_entity_poly.type
_entity_poly.pdbx_seq_one_letter_code
_entity_poly.pdbx_strand_id
1 'polypeptide(L)'
;MTNKDQLKSEIMQKITQYYLDQHADQEFIPGVSRVKYAGRVFDDIEMQMMVSAVLDFWLTAGPYAMQFEKELGKFLGVHEIIPVNSGSSANLVA
;
A
#
# COMPACT_ATOMS: atom_id res chain seq x y z
N MET A 1 -8.93 20.53 -15.96
CA MET A 1 -9.19 19.48 -14.96
C MET A 1 -10.67 19.14 -15.00
N THR A 2 -11.01 17.85 -15.05
CA THR A 2 -12.41 17.43 -14.95
C THR A 2 -12.86 17.50 -13.48
N ASN A 3 -14.17 17.57 -13.24
CA ASN A 3 -14.72 17.45 -11.88
C ASN A 3 -14.27 16.15 -11.19
N LYS A 4 -14.14 15.06 -11.97
CA LYS A 4 -13.60 13.78 -11.49
C LYS A 4 -12.17 13.91 -10.95
N ASP A 5 -11.30 14.62 -11.66
CA ASP A 5 -9.90 14.79 -11.25
C ASP A 5 -9.78 15.64 -9.97
N GLN A 6 -10.65 16.66 -9.85
CA GLN A 6 -10.73 17.50 -8.64
C GLN A 6 -11.17 16.66 -7.43
N LEU A 7 -12.25 15.88 -7.57
CA LEU A 7 -12.71 14.99 -6.51
C LEU A 7 -11.65 13.95 -6.10
N LYS A 8 -10.95 13.36 -7.07
CA LYS A 8 -9.86 12.42 -6.77
C LYS A 8 -8.75 13.12 -5.97
N SER A 9 -8.34 14.32 -6.37
CA SER A 9 -7.34 15.11 -5.64
C SER A 9 -7.77 15.45 -4.21
N GLU A 10 -9.02 15.87 -4.01
CA GLU A 10 -9.57 16.17 -2.68
C GLU A 10 -9.60 14.93 -1.78
N ILE A 11 -9.94 13.76 -2.33
CA ILE A 11 -9.90 12.49 -1.60
C ILE A 11 -8.47 12.15 -1.17
N MET A 12 -7.48 12.30 -2.06
CA MET A 12 -6.08 12.02 -1.72
C MET A 12 -5.57 12.93 -0.60
N GLN A 13 -5.89 14.23 -0.64
CA GLN A 13 -5.56 15.16 0.44
C GLN A 13 -6.20 14.76 1.78
N LYS A 14 -7.46 14.31 1.77
CA LYS A 14 -8.14 13.83 2.98
C LYS A 14 -7.53 12.54 3.53
N ILE A 15 -7.01 11.66 2.67
CA ILE A 15 -6.29 10.45 3.10
C ILE A 15 -4.98 10.82 3.80
N THR A 16 -4.19 11.75 3.22
CA THR A 16 -2.98 12.25 3.89
C THR A 16 -3.30 12.84 5.25
N GLN A 17 -4.33 13.68 5.36
CA GLN A 17 -4.75 14.23 6.66
C GLN A 17 -5.13 13.12 7.65
N TYR A 18 -5.92 12.13 7.20
CA TYR A 18 -6.32 11.00 8.05
C TYR A 18 -5.11 10.19 8.53
N TYR A 19 -4.14 9.93 7.65
CA TYR A 19 -2.90 9.24 8.02
C TYR A 19 -2.15 10.02 9.09
N LEU A 20 -1.97 11.33 8.92
CA LEU A 20 -1.28 12.17 9.90
C LEU A 20 -1.98 12.16 11.26
N ASP A 21 -3.31 12.17 11.27
CA ASP A 21 -4.10 12.20 12.51
C ASP A 21 -4.15 10.84 13.23
N GLN A 22 -4.11 9.71 12.51
CA GLN A 22 -4.39 8.36 13.07
C GLN A 22 -3.19 7.41 13.06
N HIS A 23 -2.22 7.64 12.20
CA HIS A 23 -1.15 6.68 11.87
C HIS A 23 0.25 7.26 11.92
N ALA A 24 0.40 8.60 11.97
CA ALA A 24 1.71 9.21 12.17
C ALA A 24 2.40 8.66 13.43
N ASP A 25 3.73 8.65 13.37
CA ASP A 25 4.57 8.13 14.43
C ASP A 25 4.24 8.81 15.77
N GLN A 26 4.01 7.96 16.77
CA GLN A 26 3.85 8.41 18.15
C GLN A 26 5.20 8.46 18.83
N GLU A 27 5.40 9.46 19.69
CA GLU A 27 6.61 9.57 20.50
C GLU A 27 6.81 8.30 21.35
N PHE A 28 8.03 7.78 21.36
CA PHE A 28 8.39 6.67 22.23
C PHE A 28 8.67 7.19 23.65
N ILE A 29 7.89 6.71 24.62
CA ILE A 29 8.06 7.02 26.04
C ILE A 29 8.65 5.78 26.75
N PRO A 30 9.91 5.84 27.24
CA PRO A 30 10.53 4.73 27.95
C PRO A 30 9.68 4.25 29.13
N GLY A 31 9.48 2.93 29.24
CA GLY A 31 8.68 2.32 30.31
C GLY A 31 7.16 2.40 30.13
N VAL A 32 6.67 3.12 29.10
CA VAL A 32 5.23 3.27 28.80
C VAL A 32 4.89 2.73 27.40
N SER A 33 5.61 3.18 26.38
CA SER A 33 5.35 2.78 24.99
C SER A 33 5.64 1.29 24.79
N ARG A 34 4.67 0.58 24.20
CA ARG A 34 4.82 -0.85 23.90
C ARG A 34 5.83 -1.05 22.77
N VAL A 35 6.86 -1.86 23.04
CA VAL A 35 7.80 -2.35 22.01
C VAL A 35 7.19 -3.59 21.35
N LYS A 36 6.82 -3.49 20.08
CA LYS A 36 6.31 -4.63 19.29
C LYS A 36 7.47 -5.39 18.66
N TYR A 37 7.40 -6.73 18.62
CA TYR A 37 8.41 -7.54 17.93
C TYR A 37 8.27 -7.46 16.39
N ALA A 38 7.08 -7.14 15.91
CA ALA A 38 6.76 -6.94 14.50
C ALA A 38 5.56 -5.99 14.35
N GLY A 39 5.45 -5.37 13.17
CA GLY A 39 4.35 -4.49 12.83
C GLY A 39 4.41 -4.06 11.37
N ARG A 40 3.27 -3.61 10.85
CA ARG A 40 3.22 -2.93 9.55
C ARG A 40 3.85 -1.54 9.70
N VAL A 41 4.69 -1.17 8.76
CA VAL A 41 5.23 0.18 8.58
C VAL A 41 4.73 0.63 7.21
N PHE A 42 3.99 1.72 7.19
CA PHE A 42 3.36 2.28 6.00
C PHE A 42 3.12 3.77 6.23
N ASP A 43 3.05 4.52 5.15
CA ASP A 43 2.74 5.93 5.11
C ASP A 43 1.41 6.23 4.42
N ASP A 44 1.14 7.52 4.19
CA ASP A 44 -0.07 7.96 3.50
C ASP A 44 -0.08 7.54 2.02
N ILE A 45 1.08 7.27 1.41
CA ILE A 45 1.19 6.83 0.02
C ILE A 45 0.55 5.45 -0.13
N GLU A 46 0.83 4.49 0.75
CA GLU A 46 0.16 3.18 0.71
C GLU A 46 -1.37 3.32 0.78
N MET A 47 -1.87 4.19 1.65
CA MET A 47 -3.30 4.44 1.78
C MET A 47 -3.90 5.08 0.52
N GLN A 48 -3.21 6.07 -0.05
CA GLN A 48 -3.62 6.74 -1.29
C GLN A 48 -3.67 5.75 -2.46
N MET A 49 -2.67 4.87 -2.58
CA MET A 49 -2.63 3.86 -3.65
C MET A 49 -3.78 2.85 -3.54
N MET A 50 -4.09 2.38 -2.33
CA MET A 50 -5.25 1.51 -2.09
C MET A 50 -6.56 2.19 -2.48
N VAL A 51 -6.78 3.43 -2.05
CA VAL A 51 -8.02 4.16 -2.40
C VAL A 51 -8.06 4.49 -3.88
N SER A 52 -6.94 4.81 -4.51
CA SER A 52 -6.88 5.04 -5.97
C SER A 52 -7.37 3.81 -6.74
N ALA A 53 -6.95 2.60 -6.36
CA ALA A 53 -7.45 1.35 -6.95
C ALA A 53 -8.97 1.17 -6.77
N VAL A 54 -9.51 1.53 -5.60
CA VAL A 54 -10.94 1.50 -5.31
C VAL A 54 -11.72 2.51 -6.16
N LEU A 55 -11.21 3.74 -6.32
CA LEU A 55 -11.83 4.80 -7.13
C LEU A 55 -11.81 4.47 -8.62
N ASP A 56 -10.78 3.77 -9.08
CA ASP A 56 -10.71 3.24 -10.44
C ASP A 56 -11.58 1.97 -10.62
N PHE A 57 -12.18 1.47 -9.52
CA PHE A 57 -13.04 0.29 -9.43
C PHE A 57 -12.42 -0.96 -10.06
N TRP A 58 -11.09 -1.07 -9.97
CA TRP A 58 -10.34 -2.20 -10.50
C TRP A 58 -10.15 -3.25 -9.41
N LEU A 59 -10.95 -4.31 -9.46
CA LEU A 59 -11.07 -5.29 -8.36
C LEU A 59 -10.18 -6.53 -8.53
N THR A 60 -9.67 -6.78 -9.72
CA THR A 60 -8.82 -7.94 -10.04
C THR A 60 -7.35 -7.53 -10.19
N ALA A 61 -6.45 -8.49 -10.41
CA ALA A 61 -5.08 -8.16 -10.81
C ALA A 61 -5.10 -7.24 -12.05
N GLY A 62 -4.31 -6.17 -12.00
CA GLY A 62 -4.44 -5.03 -12.90
C GLY A 62 -3.18 -4.19 -12.98
N PRO A 63 -3.30 -2.89 -13.34
CA PRO A 63 -2.16 -1.99 -13.49
C PRO A 63 -1.19 -1.98 -12.30
N TYR A 64 -1.72 -1.93 -11.07
CA TYR A 64 -0.88 -1.97 -9.87
C TYR A 64 -0.19 -3.31 -9.65
N ALA A 65 -0.84 -4.44 -9.98
CA ALA A 65 -0.21 -5.76 -9.89
C ALA A 65 0.91 -5.91 -10.92
N MET A 66 0.67 -5.50 -12.18
CA MET A 66 1.71 -5.52 -13.23
C MET A 66 2.89 -4.62 -12.89
N GLN A 67 2.63 -3.44 -12.30
CA GLN A 67 3.69 -2.56 -11.81
C GLN A 67 4.48 -3.22 -10.66
N PHE A 68 3.78 -3.84 -9.71
CA PHE A 68 4.40 -4.56 -8.60
C PHE A 68 5.29 -5.71 -9.08
N GLU A 69 4.80 -6.54 -10.00
CA GLU A 69 5.56 -7.65 -10.62
C GLU A 69 6.85 -7.15 -11.28
N LYS A 70 6.74 -6.09 -12.09
CA LYS A 70 7.88 -5.50 -12.78
C LYS A 70 8.92 -4.92 -11.83
N GLU A 71 8.49 -4.13 -10.85
CA GLU A 71 9.43 -3.48 -9.92
C GLU A 71 10.03 -4.49 -8.94
N LEU A 72 9.27 -5.48 -8.48
CA LEU A 72 9.79 -6.56 -7.63
C LEU A 72 10.76 -7.47 -8.41
N GLY A 73 10.46 -7.80 -9.67
CA GLY A 73 11.34 -8.60 -10.52
C GLY A 73 12.70 -7.92 -10.72
N LYS A 74 12.71 -6.61 -10.99
CA LYS A 74 13.94 -5.81 -11.06
C LYS A 74 14.70 -5.81 -9.73
N PHE A 75 13.98 -5.62 -8.61
CA PHE A 75 14.58 -5.57 -7.28
C PHE A 75 15.26 -6.90 -6.92
N LEU A 76 14.62 -8.03 -7.24
CA LEU A 76 15.14 -9.37 -6.97
C LEU A 76 16.12 -9.88 -8.04
N GLY A 77 16.19 -9.24 -9.21
CA GLY A 77 17.02 -9.69 -10.33
C GLY A 77 16.46 -10.92 -11.06
N VAL A 78 15.13 -11.09 -11.08
CA VAL A 78 14.45 -12.22 -11.74
C VAL A 78 13.56 -11.72 -12.88
N HIS A 79 13.34 -12.59 -13.87
CA HIS A 79 12.56 -12.24 -15.06
C HIS A 79 11.05 -12.19 -14.80
N GLU A 80 10.53 -13.08 -13.97
CA GLU A 80 9.08 -13.30 -13.79
C GLU A 80 8.71 -13.35 -12.30
N ILE A 81 7.59 -12.71 -11.97
CA ILE A 81 6.98 -12.67 -10.64
C ILE A 81 5.50 -12.99 -10.80
N ILE A 82 4.98 -13.93 -10.01
CA ILE A 82 3.55 -14.28 -9.98
C ILE A 82 3.02 -14.00 -8.56
N PRO A 83 2.25 -12.91 -8.36
CA PRO A 83 1.64 -12.61 -7.07
C PRO A 83 0.53 -13.61 -6.75
N VAL A 84 0.51 -14.06 -5.51
CA VAL A 84 -0.55 -14.90 -4.95
C VAL A 84 -1.03 -14.30 -3.63
N ASN A 85 -2.15 -14.79 -3.11
CA ASN A 85 -2.82 -14.21 -1.95
C ASN A 85 -2.08 -14.39 -0.60
N SER A 86 -1.05 -15.22 -0.52
CA SER A 86 -0.23 -15.39 0.68
C SER A 86 1.12 -16.08 0.40
N GLY A 87 2.07 -15.98 1.34
CA GLY A 87 3.32 -16.73 1.27
C GLY A 87 3.13 -18.25 1.32
N SER A 88 2.14 -18.74 2.06
CA SER A 88 1.81 -20.17 2.07
C SER A 88 1.30 -20.66 0.71
N SER A 89 0.50 -19.84 0.02
CA SER A 89 0.06 -20.13 -1.36
C SER A 89 1.22 -20.13 -2.33
N ALA A 90 2.22 -19.26 -2.13
CA ALA A 90 3.42 -19.22 -2.98
C ALA A 90 4.19 -20.54 -2.87
N ASN A 91 4.37 -21.05 -1.65
CA ASN A 91 4.99 -22.36 -1.45
C ASN A 91 4.17 -23.52 -2.05
N LEU A 92 2.83 -23.40 -2.08
CA LEU A 92 1.96 -24.42 -2.66
C LEU A 92 2.08 -24.53 -4.19
N VAL A 93 2.32 -23.42 -4.88
CA VAL A 93 2.38 -23.35 -6.36
C VAL A 93 3.81 -23.35 -6.93
N ALA A 94 4.82 -23.47 -6.06
CA ALA A 94 6.24 -23.45 -6.41
C ALA A 94 6.72 -24.74 -7.11
#